data_AF-A0A2T6J323-F1
#
_entry.id   AF-A0A2T6J323-F1
#
_cell.length_a   1.000
_cell.length_b   1.000
_cell.length_c   1.000
_cell.angle_alpha   90.00
_cell.angle_beta   90.00
_cell.angle_gamma   90.00
#
_symmetry.space_group_name_H-M   'P 1'
#
loop_
_entity.id
_entity.type
_entity.pdbx_description
1 polymer ?
#
loop_
_entity_poly.entity_id
_entity_poly.type
_entity_poly.pdbx_seq_one_letter_code
_entity_poly.pdbx_strand_id
1 'polypeptide(L)'
;IQKPHKDFRLWLTTQPIDDFPMSILQNSLKVVTEPPDGLRPNLQGSYANLTDDALQESSHPAYPSLVYVLSFFHAVVQERRKYGKIGWNVAYDFNEADLVISRRLVAMYLDKSLASGDTLPWSTLRYLIGEAMYGGRVTDDCDRRVLVTYLEEYMGDFIFDSYQPFSFCQAGFDYAIPVPGPLAAYRDYIK
;
A
#
# COMPACT_ATOMS: atom_id res chain seq x y z
N ILE A 1 -9.16 -22.31 -41.54
CA ILE A 1 -9.23 -21.90 -40.11
C ILE A 1 -10.41 -22.64 -39.50
N GLN A 2 -10.18 -23.55 -38.55
CA GLN A 2 -11.27 -24.25 -37.86
C GLN A 2 -11.99 -23.29 -36.91
N LYS A 3 -13.31 -23.39 -36.85
CA LYS A 3 -14.12 -22.60 -35.92
C LYS A 3 -13.81 -23.08 -34.49
N PRO A 4 -13.38 -22.20 -33.57
CA PRO A 4 -13.08 -22.61 -32.21
C PRO A 4 -14.34 -23.09 -31.49
N HIS A 5 -14.15 -23.86 -30.42
CA HIS A 5 -15.22 -24.30 -29.53
C HIS A 5 -15.99 -23.10 -28.96
N LYS A 6 -17.30 -23.24 -28.67
CA LYS A 6 -18.14 -22.14 -28.16
C LYS A 6 -17.62 -21.54 -26.84
N ASP A 7 -16.94 -22.35 -26.03
CA ASP A 7 -16.39 -21.94 -24.74
C ASP A 7 -14.95 -21.44 -24.80
N PHE A 8 -14.32 -21.42 -25.98
CA PHE A 8 -12.97 -20.89 -26.12
C PHE A 8 -12.96 -19.38 -25.82
N ARG A 9 -12.00 -18.94 -25.01
CA ARG A 9 -11.73 -17.53 -24.71
C ARG A 9 -10.23 -17.29 -24.85
N LEU A 10 -9.85 -16.33 -25.69
CA LEU A 10 -8.48 -15.86 -25.82
C LEU A 10 -8.32 -14.60 -24.98
N TRP A 11 -7.38 -14.62 -24.02
CA TRP A 11 -7.00 -13.47 -23.21
C TRP A 11 -5.63 -12.97 -23.67
N LEU A 12 -5.52 -11.66 -23.88
CA LEU A 12 -4.29 -10.99 -24.26
C LEU A 12 -4.04 -9.84 -23.29
N THR A 13 -2.85 -9.80 -22.70
CA THR A 13 -2.39 -8.71 -21.83
C THR A 13 -1.27 -7.97 -22.54
N THR A 14 -1.43 -6.66 -22.74
CA THR A 14 -0.43 -5.79 -23.38
C THR A 14 -0.43 -4.44 -22.71
N GLN A 15 0.70 -3.74 -22.79
CA GLN A 15 0.75 -2.29 -22.58
C GLN A 15 0.43 -1.56 -23.90
N PRO A 16 -0.01 -0.29 -23.87
CA PRO A 16 -0.17 0.51 -25.07
C PRO A 16 1.14 0.60 -25.85
N ILE A 17 1.12 0.16 -27.11
CA ILE A 17 2.24 0.26 -28.05
C ILE A 17 1.67 0.64 -29.41
N ASP A 18 2.37 1.52 -30.13
CA ASP A 18 1.90 2.03 -31.43
C ASP A 18 1.87 0.94 -32.51
N ASP A 19 2.75 -0.06 -32.40
CA ASP A 19 2.89 -1.15 -33.37
C ASP A 19 1.89 -2.31 -33.12
N PHE A 20 0.98 -2.20 -32.14
CA PHE A 20 0.04 -3.29 -31.85
C PHE A 20 -0.94 -3.48 -33.03
N PRO A 21 -1.14 -4.72 -33.54
CA PRO A 21 -1.96 -4.93 -34.72
C PRO A 21 -3.40 -4.41 -34.59
N MET A 22 -3.76 -3.43 -35.41
CA MET A 22 -5.09 -2.80 -35.39
C MET A 22 -6.22 -3.80 -35.65
N SER A 23 -5.98 -4.85 -36.45
CA SER A 23 -6.95 -5.91 -36.70
C SER A 23 -7.32 -6.69 -35.43
N ILE A 24 -6.38 -6.90 -34.50
CA ILE A 24 -6.66 -7.56 -33.21
C ILE A 24 -7.42 -6.59 -32.30
N LEU A 25 -7.08 -5.30 -32.30
CA LEU A 25 -7.78 -4.28 -31.50
C LEU A 25 -9.24 -4.08 -31.95
N GLN A 26 -9.52 -4.17 -33.26
CA GLN A 26 -10.87 -4.02 -33.79
C GLN A 26 -11.75 -5.23 -33.50
N ASN A 27 -11.16 -6.42 -33.42
CA ASN A 27 -11.88 -7.69 -33.22
C ASN A 27 -11.86 -8.21 -31.77
N SER A 28 -11.44 -7.39 -30.80
CA SER A 28 -11.37 -7.77 -29.39
C SER A 28 -12.17 -6.82 -28.49
N LEU A 29 -12.64 -7.35 -27.36
CA LEU A 29 -13.12 -6.53 -26.26
C LEU A 29 -11.90 -5.96 -25.52
N LYS A 30 -11.84 -4.64 -25.41
CA LYS A 30 -10.74 -3.93 -24.75
C LYS A 30 -11.16 -3.61 -23.33
N VAL A 31 -10.38 -4.09 -22.37
CA VAL A 31 -10.52 -3.73 -20.95
C VAL A 31 -9.22 -3.04 -20.55
N VAL A 32 -9.32 -1.81 -20.08
CA VAL A 32 -8.19 -1.04 -19.59
C VAL A 32 -8.22 -1.12 -18.06
N THR A 33 -7.12 -1.58 -17.47
CA THR A 33 -6.91 -1.54 -16.03
C THR A 33 -6.04 -0.33 -15.72
N GLU A 34 -6.66 0.75 -15.28
CA GLU A 34 -5.93 1.93 -14.78
C GLU A 34 -5.65 1.76 -13.29
N PRO A 35 -4.49 2.22 -12.78
CA PRO A 35 -4.28 2.28 -11.34
C PRO A 35 -5.34 3.17 -10.69
N PRO A 36 -5.78 2.87 -9.46
CA PRO A 36 -6.80 3.66 -8.76
C PRO A 36 -6.44 5.15 -8.75
N ASP A 37 -7.43 6.02 -8.94
CA ASP A 37 -7.20 7.46 -8.96
C ASP A 37 -7.42 8.14 -7.61
N GLY A 38 -6.33 8.49 -6.92
CA GLY A 38 -6.34 9.13 -5.61
C GLY A 38 -6.06 8.16 -4.45
N LEU A 39 -5.78 8.74 -3.28
CA LEU A 39 -5.45 7.99 -2.06
C LEU A 39 -6.58 7.07 -1.60
N ARG A 40 -7.83 7.55 -1.65
CA ARG A 40 -8.99 6.77 -1.17
C ARG A 40 -9.21 5.50 -2.02
N PRO A 41 -9.33 5.55 -3.36
CA PRO A 41 -9.49 4.33 -4.15
C PRO A 41 -8.29 3.38 -4.04
N ASN A 42 -7.08 3.90 -3.86
CA ASN A 42 -5.89 3.09 -3.62
C ASN A 42 -6.00 2.30 -2.31
N LEU A 43 -6.32 2.98 -1.20
CA LEU A 43 -6.61 2.34 0.08
C LEU A 43 -7.75 1.32 0.02
N GLN A 44 -8.83 1.63 -0.72
CA GLN A 44 -9.93 0.69 -0.93
C GLN A 44 -9.44 -0.58 -1.62
N GLY A 45 -8.53 -0.46 -2.59
CA GLY A 45 -7.87 -1.58 -3.25
C GLY A 45 -7.09 -2.46 -2.28
N SER A 46 -6.22 -1.86 -1.45
CA SER A 46 -5.46 -2.61 -0.42
C SER A 46 -6.39 -3.34 0.56
N TYR A 47 -7.45 -2.69 1.03
CA TYR A 47 -8.41 -3.28 1.99
C TYR A 47 -9.42 -4.25 1.36
N ALA A 48 -9.63 -4.19 0.04
CA ALA A 48 -10.38 -5.20 -0.70
C ALA A 48 -9.61 -6.52 -0.77
N ASN A 49 -8.28 -6.46 -0.93
CA ASN A 49 -7.40 -7.62 -0.98
C ASN A 49 -7.04 -8.18 0.42
N LEU A 50 -7.21 -7.39 1.47
CA LEU A 50 -6.95 -7.79 2.85
C LEU A 50 -8.02 -8.79 3.36
N THR A 51 -7.59 -9.78 4.14
CA THR A 51 -8.47 -10.76 4.82
C THR A 51 -8.50 -10.51 6.33
N ASP A 52 -9.55 -11.00 7.01
CA ASP A 52 -9.64 -10.90 8.48
C ASP A 52 -8.45 -11.61 9.16
N ASP A 53 -8.06 -12.79 8.68
CA ASP A 53 -6.87 -13.51 9.17
C ASP A 53 -5.59 -12.67 9.05
N ALA A 54 -5.44 -11.93 7.95
CA ALA A 54 -4.28 -11.06 7.75
C ALA A 54 -4.32 -9.81 8.64
N LEU A 55 -5.51 -9.32 9.00
CA LEU A 55 -5.66 -8.22 9.96
C LEU A 55 -5.40 -8.68 11.41
N GLN A 56 -5.55 -9.97 11.69
CA GLN A 56 -5.34 -10.61 13.00
C GLN A 56 -4.04 -11.42 13.07
N GLU A 57 -3.11 -11.18 12.15
CA GLU A 57 -1.85 -11.94 12.03
C GLU A 57 -0.92 -11.78 13.26
N SER A 58 -1.07 -10.70 14.04
CA SER A 58 -0.36 -10.48 15.31
C SER A 58 -1.33 -10.31 16.47
N SER A 59 -0.91 -10.77 17.66
CA SER A 59 -1.67 -10.62 18.91
C SER A 59 -1.50 -9.25 19.57
N HIS A 60 -0.62 -8.41 19.04
CA HIS A 60 -0.34 -7.10 19.62
C HIS A 60 -1.46 -6.09 19.29
N PRO A 61 -2.02 -5.35 20.27
CA PRO A 61 -3.17 -4.47 20.05
C PRO A 61 -2.91 -3.32 19.07
N ALA A 62 -1.66 -2.88 18.93
CA ALA A 62 -1.26 -1.88 17.94
C ALA A 62 -1.28 -2.38 16.48
N TYR A 63 -1.33 -3.70 16.26
CA TYR A 63 -1.14 -4.27 14.92
C TYR A 63 -2.17 -3.80 13.90
N PRO A 64 -3.51 -3.86 14.16
CA PRO A 64 -4.50 -3.40 13.19
C PRO A 64 -4.34 -1.92 12.81
N SER A 65 -3.97 -1.07 13.76
CA SER A 65 -3.66 0.34 13.49
C SER A 65 -2.45 0.50 12.58
N LEU A 66 -1.40 -0.30 12.79
CA LEU A 66 -0.20 -0.28 11.96
C LEU A 66 -0.41 -0.87 10.57
N VAL A 67 -1.34 -1.82 10.40
CA VAL A 67 -1.78 -2.26 9.06
C VAL A 67 -2.39 -1.09 8.28
N TYR A 68 -3.20 -0.26 8.93
CA TYR A 68 -3.76 0.94 8.30
C TYR A 68 -2.67 1.96 7.95
N VAL A 69 -1.79 2.29 8.90
CA VAL A 69 -0.65 3.21 8.70
C VAL A 69 0.19 2.77 7.50
N LEU A 70 0.51 1.48 7.42
CA LEU A 70 1.31 0.92 6.33
C LEU A 70 0.58 0.93 4.98
N SER A 71 -0.73 0.66 4.98
CA SER A 71 -1.56 0.74 3.77
C SER A 71 -1.66 2.20 3.28
N PHE A 72 -1.77 3.16 4.20
CA PHE A 72 -1.77 4.59 3.88
C PHE A 72 -0.43 5.04 3.30
N PHE A 73 0.68 4.63 3.93
CA PHE A 73 2.03 4.84 3.40
C PHE A 73 2.17 4.27 1.97
N HIS A 74 1.72 3.02 1.76
CA HIS A 74 1.76 2.36 0.46
C HIS A 74 0.99 3.15 -0.61
N ALA A 75 -0.23 3.60 -0.28
CA ALA A 75 -1.04 4.43 -1.17
C ALA A 75 -0.33 5.75 -1.50
N VAL A 76 0.26 6.43 -0.51
CA VAL A 76 1.00 7.68 -0.73
C VAL A 76 2.18 7.48 -1.69
N VAL A 77 3.03 6.47 -1.46
CA VAL A 77 4.21 6.27 -2.32
C VAL A 77 3.84 5.89 -3.75
N GLN A 78 2.73 5.17 -3.95
CA GLN A 78 2.18 4.86 -5.26
C GLN A 78 1.60 6.11 -5.95
N GLU A 79 0.74 6.87 -5.26
CA GLU A 79 0.08 8.05 -5.83
C GLU A 79 1.08 9.15 -6.20
N ARG A 80 2.18 9.28 -5.44
CA ARG A 80 3.26 10.22 -5.77
C ARG A 80 3.82 10.03 -7.18
N ARG A 81 3.85 8.79 -7.72
CA ARG A 81 4.32 8.50 -9.08
C ARG A 81 3.59 9.30 -10.16
N LYS A 82 2.34 9.70 -9.91
CA LYS A 82 1.52 10.48 -10.87
C LYS A 82 2.02 11.91 -11.07
N TYR A 83 2.75 12.46 -10.11
CA TYR A 83 3.25 13.84 -10.15
C TYR A 83 4.63 13.95 -10.82
N GLY A 84 5.05 12.92 -11.56
CA GLY A 84 6.32 12.90 -12.27
C GLY A 84 7.50 13.22 -11.35
N LYS A 85 8.38 14.12 -11.80
CA LYS A 85 9.61 14.51 -11.08
C LYS A 85 9.35 15.28 -9.77
N ILE A 86 8.14 15.79 -9.54
CA ILE A 86 7.77 16.41 -8.25
C ILE A 86 7.46 15.33 -7.21
N GLY A 87 6.95 14.17 -7.66
CA GLY A 87 6.67 13.03 -6.81
C GLY A 87 7.89 12.16 -6.57
N TRP A 88 8.53 11.71 -7.65
CA TRP A 88 9.74 10.88 -7.63
C TRP A 88 10.67 11.25 -8.78
N ASN A 89 11.98 11.31 -8.53
CA ASN A 89 12.97 11.46 -9.58
C ASN A 89 12.96 10.26 -10.53
N VAL A 90 12.75 9.04 -10.03
CA VAL A 90 12.60 7.83 -10.84
C VAL A 90 11.23 7.19 -10.60
N ALA A 91 10.58 6.70 -11.67
CA ALA A 91 9.27 6.06 -11.58
C ALA A 91 9.40 4.63 -11.04
N TYR A 92 9.41 4.49 -9.72
CA TYR A 92 9.46 3.20 -9.04
C TYR A 92 8.13 2.45 -9.13
N ASP A 93 8.23 1.13 -9.18
CA ASP A 93 7.07 0.23 -9.20
C ASP A 93 6.87 -0.41 -7.83
N PHE A 94 6.26 0.31 -6.89
CA PHE A 94 5.87 -0.25 -5.59
C PHE A 94 4.63 -1.12 -5.75
N ASN A 95 4.70 -2.36 -5.28
CA ASN A 95 3.65 -3.36 -5.52
C ASN A 95 3.17 -4.04 -4.24
N GLU A 96 2.13 -4.85 -4.38
CA GLU A 96 1.47 -5.51 -3.24
C GLU A 96 2.41 -6.41 -2.42
N ALA A 97 3.44 -6.99 -3.04
CA ALA A 97 4.40 -7.82 -2.31
C ALA A 97 5.19 -6.99 -1.28
N ASP A 98 5.51 -5.72 -1.59
CA ASP A 98 6.20 -4.82 -0.66
C ASP A 98 5.33 -4.55 0.58
N LEU A 99 4.01 -4.34 0.37
CA LEU A 99 3.03 -4.14 1.44
C LEU A 99 2.85 -5.39 2.29
N VAL A 100 2.64 -6.56 1.66
CA VAL A 100 2.42 -7.84 2.36
C VAL A 100 3.62 -8.22 3.21
N ILE A 101 4.85 -8.11 2.69
CA ILE A 101 6.05 -8.47 3.46
C ILE A 101 6.28 -7.45 4.58
N SER A 102 6.07 -6.15 4.33
CA SER A 102 6.19 -5.12 5.37
C SER A 102 5.18 -5.33 6.50
N ARG A 103 3.94 -5.74 6.18
CA ARG A 103 2.92 -6.09 7.18
C ARG A 103 3.37 -7.26 8.06
N ARG A 104 3.92 -8.32 7.45
CA ARG A 104 4.45 -9.49 8.16
C ARG A 104 5.63 -9.16 9.05
N LEU A 105 6.52 -8.28 8.57
CA LEU A 105 7.63 -7.76 9.37
C LEU A 105 7.11 -7.01 10.61
N VAL A 106 6.11 -6.14 10.44
CA VAL A 106 5.46 -5.46 11.56
C VAL A 106 4.88 -6.48 12.54
N ALA A 107 4.10 -7.46 12.08
CA ALA A 107 3.53 -8.51 12.94
C ALA A 107 4.59 -9.20 13.80
N MET A 108 5.66 -9.68 13.16
CA MET A 108 6.76 -10.37 13.81
C MET A 108 7.44 -9.53 14.89
N TYR A 109 7.72 -8.25 14.61
CA TYR A 109 8.38 -7.37 15.58
C TYR A 109 7.46 -6.95 16.72
N LEU A 110 6.17 -6.78 16.46
CA LEU A 110 5.18 -6.51 17.50
C LEU A 110 4.99 -7.71 18.43
N ASP A 111 4.90 -8.92 17.90
CA ASP A 111 4.78 -10.13 18.72
C ASP A 111 6.05 -10.36 19.55
N LYS A 112 7.23 -10.07 18.98
CA LYS A 112 8.48 -10.10 19.74
C LYS A 112 8.47 -9.09 20.89
N SER A 113 8.01 -7.85 20.64
CA SER A 113 7.86 -6.80 21.65
C SER A 113 6.88 -7.21 22.74
N LEU A 114 5.76 -7.84 22.36
CA LEU A 114 4.76 -8.34 23.30
C LEU A 114 5.33 -9.43 24.20
N ALA A 115 6.12 -10.35 23.64
CA ALA A 115 6.73 -11.45 24.37
C ALA A 115 7.83 -10.99 25.35
N SER A 116 8.61 -9.96 24.99
CA SER A 116 9.66 -9.42 25.87
C SER A 116 9.18 -8.33 26.83
N GLY A 117 8.01 -7.74 26.57
CA GLY A 117 7.52 -6.57 27.32
C GLY A 117 8.27 -5.28 27.00
N ASP A 118 9.01 -5.25 25.90
CA ASP A 118 9.76 -4.08 25.45
C ASP A 118 8.86 -3.07 24.74
N THR A 119 9.33 -1.83 24.65
CA THR A 119 8.73 -0.78 23.81
C THR A 119 8.84 -1.10 22.33
N LEU A 120 7.93 -0.57 21.53
CA LEU A 120 7.92 -0.77 20.09
C LEU A 120 9.23 -0.29 19.43
N PRO A 121 9.92 -1.14 18.65
CA PRO A 121 11.22 -0.79 18.08
C PRO A 121 11.06 0.04 16.80
N TRP A 122 10.57 1.27 16.93
CA TRP A 122 10.23 2.14 15.79
C TRP A 122 11.38 2.39 14.82
N SER A 123 12.60 2.60 15.33
CA SER A 123 13.79 2.78 14.49
C SER A 123 14.03 1.55 13.60
N THR A 124 13.90 0.35 14.17
CA THR A 124 14.04 -0.91 13.44
C THR A 124 12.92 -1.09 12.42
N LEU A 125 11.66 -0.81 12.79
CA LEU A 125 10.53 -0.91 11.86
C LEU A 125 10.70 0.04 10.67
N ARG A 126 11.00 1.32 10.92
CA ARG A 126 11.22 2.32 9.87
C ARG A 126 12.41 1.95 8.99
N TYR A 127 13.51 1.47 9.57
CA TYR A 127 14.67 1.02 8.81
C TYR A 127 14.32 -0.17 7.90
N LEU A 128 13.66 -1.20 8.42
CA LEU A 128 13.32 -2.38 7.62
C LEU A 128 12.35 -2.06 6.49
N ILE A 129 11.32 -1.25 6.76
CA ILE A 129 10.34 -0.87 5.74
C ILE A 129 10.98 0.09 4.73
N GLY A 130 11.70 1.10 5.22
CA GLY A 130 12.26 2.18 4.40
C GLY A 130 13.49 1.79 3.61
N GLU A 131 14.47 1.13 4.23
CA GLU A 131 15.74 0.78 3.58
C GLU A 131 15.68 -0.58 2.88
N ALA A 132 15.11 -1.60 3.54
CA ALA A 132 15.15 -2.96 3.01
C ALA A 132 13.97 -3.29 2.08
N MET A 133 12.74 -2.95 2.47
CA MET A 133 11.56 -3.30 1.68
C MET A 133 11.34 -2.36 0.51
N TYR A 134 10.97 -1.10 0.79
CA TYR A 134 10.70 -0.12 -0.25
C TYR A 134 12.01 0.45 -0.83
N GLY A 135 13.01 0.70 0.02
CA GLY A 135 14.31 1.24 -0.37
C GLY A 135 15.14 0.32 -1.27
N GLY A 136 14.84 -0.98 -1.30
CA GLY A 136 15.43 -1.91 -2.27
C GLY A 136 15.07 -1.59 -3.72
N ARG A 137 13.99 -0.85 -3.95
CA ARG A 137 13.58 -0.36 -5.28
C ARG A 137 14.13 1.03 -5.59
N VAL A 138 14.46 1.81 -4.57
CA VAL A 138 14.81 3.23 -4.70
C VAL A 138 16.29 3.40 -4.97
N THR A 139 16.59 3.90 -6.16
CA THR A 139 17.97 4.07 -6.69
C THR A 139 18.53 5.49 -6.53
N ASP A 140 17.68 6.49 -6.28
CA ASP A 140 18.08 7.89 -6.12
C ASP A 140 18.08 8.29 -4.64
N ASP A 141 19.13 8.98 -4.20
CA ASP A 141 19.31 9.34 -2.78
C ASP A 141 18.29 10.37 -2.29
N CYS A 142 17.85 11.28 -3.17
CA CYS A 142 16.83 12.26 -2.82
C CYS A 142 15.46 11.59 -2.68
N ASP A 143 15.13 10.66 -3.57
CA ASP A 143 13.94 9.82 -3.45
C ASP A 143 14.01 8.96 -2.18
N ARG A 144 15.17 8.36 -1.86
CA ARG A 144 15.35 7.59 -0.62
C ARG A 144 15.05 8.43 0.61
N ARG A 145 15.52 9.67 0.65
CA ARG A 145 15.23 10.60 1.74
C ARG A 145 13.72 10.86 1.87
N VAL A 146 13.02 11.10 0.76
CA VAL A 146 11.55 11.31 0.77
C VAL A 146 10.82 10.09 1.33
N LEU A 147 11.21 8.89 0.92
CA LEU A 147 10.63 7.64 1.41
C LEU A 147 10.78 7.51 2.94
N VAL A 148 11.99 7.76 3.45
CA VAL A 148 12.28 7.68 4.90
C VAL A 148 11.51 8.75 5.66
N THR A 149 11.40 9.97 5.15
CA THR A 149 10.64 11.06 5.78
C THR A 149 9.18 10.67 6.02
N TYR A 150 8.51 10.03 5.04
CA TYR A 150 7.14 9.57 5.24
C TYR A 150 7.02 8.53 6.36
N LEU A 151 7.99 7.62 6.49
CA LEU A 151 7.98 6.63 7.57
C LEU A 151 8.22 7.28 8.94
N GLU A 152 9.06 8.32 9.01
CA GLU A 152 9.27 9.11 10.22
C GLU A 152 8.01 9.87 10.64
N GLU A 153 7.28 10.45 9.67
CA GLU A 153 6.03 11.17 9.94
C GLU A 153 4.85 10.26 10.29
N TYR A 154 4.84 9.01 9.80
CA TYR A 154 3.68 8.12 9.95
C TYR A 154 3.84 7.06 11.04
N MET A 155 5.07 6.75 11.47
CA MET A 155 5.33 5.66 12.42
C MET A 155 6.06 6.15 13.66
N GLY A 156 5.36 6.17 14.79
CA GLY A 156 5.93 6.47 16.11
C GLY A 156 4.86 6.39 17.20
N ASP A 157 5.27 6.49 18.48
CA ASP A 157 4.33 6.39 19.61
C ASP A 157 3.24 7.48 19.60
N PHE A 158 3.49 8.60 18.94
CA PHE A 158 2.52 9.69 18.77
C PHE A 158 1.21 9.24 18.10
N ILE A 159 1.22 8.15 17.33
CA ILE A 159 -0.01 7.63 16.70
C ILE A 159 -1.01 7.04 17.71
N PHE A 160 -0.55 6.78 18.94
CA PHE A 160 -1.36 6.25 20.04
C PHE A 160 -1.68 7.31 21.11
N ASP A 161 -1.33 8.58 20.89
CA ASP A 161 -1.65 9.65 21.81
C ASP A 161 -3.17 9.95 21.82
N SER A 162 -3.81 9.73 22.97
CA SER A 162 -5.25 9.97 23.15
C SER A 162 -5.59 11.45 23.34
N TYR A 163 -4.63 12.28 23.75
CA TYR A 163 -4.80 13.72 23.94
C TYR A 163 -4.52 14.51 22.67
N GLN A 164 -3.66 13.99 21.80
CA GLN A 164 -3.36 14.57 20.49
C GLN A 164 -3.57 13.52 19.37
N PRO A 165 -4.82 13.33 18.91
CA PRO A 165 -5.11 12.36 17.85
C PRO A 165 -4.32 12.65 16.58
N PHE A 166 -3.63 11.62 16.09
CA PHE A 166 -2.85 11.71 14.86
C PHE A 166 -3.75 11.72 13.61
N SER A 167 -3.42 12.59 12.66
CA SER A 167 -4.04 12.64 11.34
C SER A 167 -2.97 12.79 10.27
N PHE A 168 -3.09 12.01 9.20
CA PHE A 168 -2.18 12.04 8.06
C PHE A 168 -2.38 13.29 7.19
N CYS A 169 -3.59 13.83 7.16
CA CYS A 169 -3.95 15.02 6.40
C CYS A 169 -5.21 15.65 6.98
N GLN A 170 -5.17 16.95 7.21
CA GLN A 170 -6.31 17.76 7.69
C GLN A 170 -6.92 18.66 6.58
N ALA A 171 -6.57 18.40 5.32
CA ALA A 171 -7.04 19.18 4.18
C ALA A 171 -8.09 18.39 3.37
N GLY A 172 -9.37 18.74 3.55
CA GLY A 172 -10.50 18.18 2.80
C GLY A 172 -11.09 16.93 3.44
N PHE A 173 -10.34 15.83 3.47
CA PHE A 173 -10.74 14.59 4.16
C PHE A 173 -9.74 14.30 5.28
N ASP A 174 -10.25 14.17 6.50
CA ASP A 174 -9.45 13.84 7.67
C ASP A 174 -9.08 12.36 7.65
N TYR A 175 -7.95 12.06 6.99
CA TYR A 175 -7.35 10.74 7.10
C TYR A 175 -6.77 10.61 8.51
N ALA A 176 -7.44 9.85 9.36
CA ALA A 176 -7.00 9.49 10.69
C ALA A 176 -6.92 7.96 10.80
N ILE A 177 -6.32 7.48 11.89
CA ILE A 177 -6.27 6.05 12.15
C ILE A 177 -7.64 5.59 12.65
N PRO A 178 -8.31 4.63 11.99
CA PRO A 178 -9.61 4.13 12.44
C PRO A 178 -9.49 3.45 13.79
N VAL A 179 -10.57 3.50 14.58
CA VAL A 179 -10.65 2.73 15.82
C VAL A 179 -10.48 1.23 15.50
N PRO A 180 -9.59 0.50 16.21
CA PRO A 180 -9.40 -0.92 15.99
C PRO A 180 -10.71 -1.71 16.07
N GLY A 181 -10.93 -2.57 15.09
CA GLY A 181 -12.17 -3.32 14.95
C GLY A 181 -12.12 -4.39 13.86
N PRO A 182 -13.26 -4.97 13.48
CA PRO A 182 -13.32 -5.94 12.39
C PRO A 182 -12.94 -5.27 11.06
N LEU A 183 -12.49 -6.07 10.08
CA LEU A 183 -12.09 -5.56 8.76
C LEU A 183 -13.19 -4.73 8.08
N ALA A 184 -14.46 -5.06 8.32
CA ALA A 184 -15.61 -4.30 7.84
C ALA A 184 -15.59 -2.84 8.32
N ALA A 185 -15.18 -2.57 9.56
CA ALA A 185 -15.12 -1.21 10.10
C ALA A 185 -14.07 -0.36 9.37
N TYR A 186 -12.92 -0.95 9.04
CA TYR A 186 -11.90 -0.28 8.22
C TYR A 186 -12.42 -0.01 6.80
N ARG A 187 -13.07 -1.00 6.18
CA ARG A 187 -13.65 -0.85 4.84
C ARG A 187 -14.72 0.25 4.81
N ASP A 188 -15.54 0.35 5.85
CA ASP A 188 -16.57 1.37 5.96
C ASP A 188 -15.99 2.76 6.23
N TYR A 189 -14.92 2.86 7.01
CA TYR A 189 -14.21 4.13 7.23
C TYR A 189 -13.57 4.68 5.94
N ILE A 190 -13.08 3.80 5.06
CA ILE A 190 -12.40 4.18 3.82
C ILE A 190 -13.40 4.51 2.69
N LYS A 191 -14.69 4.20 2.83
CA LYS A 191 -15.73 4.56 1.84
C LYS A 191 -15.91 6.07 1.74
#